data_AF-A0A1R3XLS9-F1
#
_entry.id   AF-A0A1R3XLS9-F1
#
_cell.length_a   1.000
_cell.length_b   1.000
_cell.length_c   1.000
_cell.angle_alpha   90.00
_cell.angle_beta   90.00
_cell.angle_gamma   90.00
#
_symmetry.space_group_name_H-M   'P 1'
#
loop_
_entity.id
_entity.type
_entity.pdbx_description
1 polymer ?
#
loop_
_entity_poly.entity_id
_entity_poly.type
_entity_poly.pdbx_seq_one_letter_code
_entity_poly.pdbx_strand_id
1 'polypeptide(L)'
;MKPASSRAARRRAQKGNTPGAITVADIAGRVAKAKVKGAGKPQEDRAKRILTSFLQTAQTYGMPVSEVVAEMASGKAAWRLGHAVRDEIMKAPPEAVTNAACTQGCAFCCILSGGEGGVITAFEATQLHQAASPLAGQPDGRAWHPEACPALDPETRSCRAYEARPMICRSFLSTDALACESNAAGGTEKGAGLLGSHLDYLVIHALCRQALKGITQVHSYSMAATAASAVAGDDTETGLAKARHKPSALDTACRDAVRAAQA
;
A
#
# COMPACT_ATOMS: atom_id res chain seq x y z
N MET A 1 40.59 6.09 39.63
CA MET A 1 39.64 6.10 38.49
C MET A 1 39.03 4.71 38.34
N LYS A 2 37.70 4.55 38.42
CA LYS A 2 37.05 3.25 38.18
C LYS A 2 37.05 2.95 36.67
N PRO A 3 37.44 1.74 36.23
CA PRO A 3 37.37 1.37 34.82
C PRO A 3 35.92 1.32 34.34
N ALA A 4 35.66 1.83 33.13
CA ALA A 4 34.33 1.86 32.54
C ALA A 4 33.81 0.43 32.30
N SER A 5 32.54 0.19 32.61
CA SER A 5 31.91 -1.12 32.41
C SER A 5 31.91 -1.54 30.93
N SER A 6 31.91 -2.85 30.68
CA SER A 6 31.87 -3.45 29.32
C SER A 6 30.77 -2.85 28.42
N ARG A 7 29.65 -2.44 29.01
CA ARG A 7 28.53 -1.77 28.32
C ARG A 7 28.87 -0.34 27.89
N ALA A 8 29.62 0.40 28.71
CA ALA A 8 30.09 1.74 28.37
C ALA A 8 31.20 1.70 27.31
N ALA A 9 32.07 0.68 27.36
CA ALA A 9 33.07 0.42 26.32
C ALA A 9 32.40 0.09 24.97
N ARG A 10 31.35 -0.74 24.96
CA ARG A 10 30.61 -1.10 23.73
C ARG A 10 29.88 0.10 23.11
N ARG A 11 29.28 0.97 23.93
CA ARG A 11 28.67 2.23 23.46
C ARG A 11 29.71 3.20 22.89
N ARG A 12 30.91 3.27 23.48
CA ARG A 12 32.00 4.11 22.94
C ARG A 12 32.56 3.55 21.63
N ALA A 13 32.70 2.22 21.51
CA ALA A 13 33.08 1.57 20.24
C ALA A 13 32.06 1.82 19.12
N GLN A 14 30.75 1.84 19.45
CA GLN A 14 29.70 2.21 18.49
C GLN A 14 29.70 3.70 18.11
N LYS A 15 30.22 4.57 18.99
CA LYS A 15 30.31 6.02 18.75
C LYS A 15 31.55 6.43 17.94
N GLY A 16 32.55 5.54 17.84
CA GLY A 16 33.76 5.73 17.04
C GLY A 16 33.63 5.29 15.58
N ASN A 17 32.55 4.60 15.23
CA ASN A 17 32.19 4.35 13.85
C ASN A 17 31.28 5.50 13.40
N THR A 18 31.87 6.54 12.81
CA THR A 18 31.11 7.44 11.93
C THR A 18 30.39 6.51 10.94
N PRO A 19 29.06 6.43 10.92
CA PRO A 19 28.39 5.56 9.96
C PRO A 19 28.79 6.08 8.58
N GLY A 20 29.47 5.25 7.79
CA GLY A 20 29.61 5.55 6.37
C GLY A 20 28.24 5.89 5.81
N ALA A 21 28.18 6.86 4.89
CA ALA A 21 26.93 7.19 4.23
C ALA A 21 26.31 5.90 3.67
N ILE A 22 25.06 5.63 4.03
CA ILE A 22 24.36 4.42 3.59
C ILE A 22 24.40 4.32 2.07
N THR A 23 24.67 3.13 1.54
CA THR A 23 24.69 2.87 0.10
C THR A 23 23.45 2.08 -0.34
N VAL A 24 23.19 2.03 -1.65
CA VAL A 24 22.13 1.17 -2.22
C VAL A 24 22.41 -0.31 -1.91
N ALA A 25 23.68 -0.72 -1.91
CA ALA A 25 24.10 -2.08 -1.54
C ALA A 25 23.78 -2.41 -0.07
N ASP A 26 23.95 -1.46 0.85
CA ASP A 26 23.56 -1.62 2.25
C ASP A 26 22.05 -1.85 2.40
N ILE A 27 21.24 -1.09 1.64
CA ILE A 27 19.78 -1.24 1.61
C ILE A 27 19.42 -2.63 1.08
N ALA A 28 20.04 -3.08 -0.02
CA ALA A 28 19.83 -4.42 -0.57
C ALA A 28 20.16 -5.53 0.45
N GLY A 29 21.27 -5.39 1.18
CA GLY A 29 21.66 -6.30 2.26
C GLY A 29 20.63 -6.34 3.41
N ARG A 30 19.97 -5.20 3.71
CA ARG A 30 18.88 -5.14 4.68
C ARG A 30 17.59 -5.79 4.15
N VAL A 31 17.23 -5.58 2.89
CA VAL A 31 16.08 -6.25 2.25
C VAL A 31 16.22 -7.77 2.28
N ALA A 32 17.41 -8.31 1.97
CA ALA A 32 17.67 -9.74 2.01
C ALA A 32 17.38 -10.35 3.41
N LYS A 33 17.76 -9.63 4.48
CA LYS A 33 17.61 -10.07 5.87
C LYS A 33 16.23 -9.74 6.48
N ALA A 34 15.47 -8.83 5.87
CA ALA A 34 14.18 -8.39 6.38
C ALA A 34 13.17 -9.54 6.51
N LYS A 35 12.23 -9.38 7.44
CA LYS A 35 11.11 -10.30 7.69
C LYS A 35 9.82 -9.50 7.76
N VAL A 36 8.81 -9.94 7.02
CA VAL A 36 7.51 -9.29 6.92
C VAL A 36 6.53 -10.05 7.79
N LYS A 37 5.96 -9.37 8.78
CA LYS A 37 4.88 -9.94 9.58
C LYS A 37 3.61 -10.03 8.71
N GLY A 38 2.91 -11.15 8.83
CA GLY A 38 1.68 -11.40 8.06
C GLY A 38 1.91 -12.02 6.67
N ALA A 39 3.15 -12.13 6.20
CA ALA A 39 3.46 -12.82 4.94
C ALA A 39 4.11 -14.19 5.17
N GLY A 40 3.79 -15.16 4.31
CA GLY A 40 4.47 -16.45 4.27
C GLY A 40 5.83 -16.37 3.55
N LYS A 41 6.68 -17.40 3.73
CA LYS A 41 8.00 -17.47 3.09
C LYS A 41 7.96 -17.33 1.55
N PRO A 42 7.01 -17.95 0.82
CA PRO A 42 6.94 -17.79 -0.64
C PRO A 42 6.68 -16.33 -1.07
N GLN A 43 5.77 -15.64 -0.38
CA GLN A 43 5.42 -14.25 -0.65
C GLN A 43 6.60 -13.32 -0.31
N GLU A 44 7.24 -13.52 0.85
CA GLU A 44 8.45 -12.79 1.21
C GLU A 44 9.56 -12.95 0.16
N ASP A 45 9.83 -14.18 -0.28
CA ASP A 45 10.90 -14.46 -1.22
C ASP A 45 10.65 -13.84 -2.58
N ARG A 46 9.40 -13.89 -3.06
CA ARG A 46 8.99 -13.24 -4.30
C ARG A 46 9.17 -11.72 -4.21
N ALA A 47 8.62 -11.10 -3.17
CA ALA A 47 8.72 -9.64 -2.96
C ALA A 47 10.19 -9.19 -2.79
N LYS A 48 11.03 -9.98 -2.11
CA LYS A 48 12.48 -9.72 -2.01
C LYS A 48 13.17 -9.75 -3.35
N ARG A 49 12.87 -10.72 -4.22
CA ARG A 49 13.44 -10.77 -5.59
C ARG A 49 13.05 -9.52 -6.38
N ILE A 50 11.78 -9.14 -6.34
CA ILE A 50 11.27 -7.96 -7.05
C ILE A 50 11.95 -6.68 -6.55
N LEU A 51 11.98 -6.45 -5.23
CA LEU A 51 12.61 -5.27 -4.65
C LEU A 51 14.14 -5.27 -4.84
N THR A 52 14.80 -6.43 -4.83
CA THR A 52 16.24 -6.54 -5.11
C THR A 52 16.55 -6.15 -6.55
N SER A 53 15.72 -6.58 -7.51
CA SER A 53 15.87 -6.17 -8.92
C SER A 53 15.73 -4.65 -9.10
N PHE A 54 14.79 -4.02 -8.38
CA PHE A 54 14.69 -2.56 -8.33
C PHE A 54 15.98 -1.91 -7.80
N LEU A 55 16.53 -2.40 -6.68
CA LEU A 55 17.75 -1.85 -6.09
C LEU A 55 18.99 -2.06 -6.97
N GLN A 56 19.10 -3.21 -7.63
CA GLN A 56 20.15 -3.47 -8.62
C GLN A 56 20.04 -2.51 -9.80
N THR A 57 18.83 -2.29 -10.30
CA THR A 57 18.55 -1.31 -11.37
C THR A 57 18.95 0.09 -10.95
N ALA A 58 18.52 0.52 -9.76
CA ALA A 58 18.89 1.83 -9.19
C ALA A 58 20.41 1.98 -9.06
N GLN A 59 21.12 0.93 -8.66
CA GLN A 59 22.59 0.92 -8.59
C GLN A 59 23.23 1.02 -9.98
N THR A 60 22.77 0.23 -10.95
CA THR A 60 23.28 0.23 -12.33
C THR A 60 23.11 1.58 -12.99
N TYR A 61 21.98 2.26 -12.78
CA TYR A 61 21.70 3.58 -13.34
C TYR A 61 22.22 4.74 -12.47
N GLY A 62 22.96 4.47 -11.40
CA GLY A 62 23.57 5.51 -10.57
C GLY A 62 22.58 6.39 -9.81
N MET A 63 21.39 5.86 -9.48
CA MET A 63 20.37 6.58 -8.72
C MET A 63 20.93 6.99 -7.34
N PRO A 64 20.81 8.26 -6.93
CA PRO A 64 21.25 8.69 -5.61
C PRO A 64 20.56 7.89 -4.50
N VAL A 65 21.32 7.48 -3.48
CA VAL A 65 20.76 6.69 -2.36
C VAL A 65 19.64 7.43 -1.63
N SER A 66 19.72 8.76 -1.54
CA SER A 66 18.67 9.61 -0.97
C SER A 66 17.35 9.48 -1.74
N GLU A 67 17.41 9.37 -3.06
CA GLU A 67 16.24 9.18 -3.92
C GLU A 67 15.67 7.77 -3.75
N VAL A 68 16.51 6.73 -3.71
CA VAL A 68 16.09 5.36 -3.40
C VAL A 68 15.37 5.29 -2.05
N VAL A 69 15.95 5.92 -1.01
CA VAL A 69 15.33 6.00 0.32
C VAL A 69 14.00 6.75 0.25
N ALA A 70 13.90 7.85 -0.49
CA ALA A 70 12.66 8.61 -0.63
C ALA A 70 11.56 7.83 -1.35
N GLU A 71 11.88 7.10 -2.43
CA GLU A 71 10.91 6.28 -3.15
C GLU A 71 10.42 5.09 -2.33
N MET A 72 11.32 4.44 -1.59
CA MET A 72 10.96 3.35 -0.67
C MET A 72 10.16 3.85 0.53
N ALA A 73 10.49 5.03 1.08
CA ALA A 73 9.82 5.57 2.26
C ALA A 73 8.41 6.08 1.97
N SER A 74 8.22 6.73 0.81
CA SER A 74 6.90 7.15 0.33
C SER A 74 6.03 5.97 -0.11
N GLY A 75 6.65 4.82 -0.43
CA GLY A 75 5.99 3.66 -1.00
C GLY A 75 5.82 3.74 -2.53
N LYS A 76 6.38 4.76 -3.18
CA LYS A 76 6.41 4.89 -4.64
C LYS A 76 7.09 3.69 -5.31
N ALA A 77 8.13 3.12 -4.68
CA ALA A 77 8.76 1.89 -5.16
C ALA A 77 7.75 0.71 -5.15
N ALA A 78 6.99 0.52 -4.07
CA ALA A 78 5.96 -0.51 -3.98
C ALA A 78 4.85 -0.29 -5.01
N TRP A 79 4.40 0.95 -5.19
CA TRP A 79 3.42 1.32 -6.21
C TRP A 79 3.89 0.97 -7.62
N ARG A 80 5.09 1.40 -8.03
CA ARG A 80 5.66 1.09 -9.35
C ARG A 80 5.77 -0.41 -9.60
N LEU A 81 6.29 -1.15 -8.63
CA LEU A 81 6.51 -2.59 -8.75
C LEU A 81 5.19 -3.37 -8.75
N GLY A 82 4.21 -2.95 -7.95
CA GLY A 82 2.85 -3.51 -7.98
C GLY A 82 2.17 -3.30 -9.33
N HIS A 83 2.30 -2.10 -9.91
CA HIS A 83 1.81 -1.80 -11.26
C HIS A 83 2.51 -2.64 -12.33
N ALA A 84 3.84 -2.78 -12.28
CA ALA A 84 4.56 -3.63 -13.23
C ALA A 84 4.11 -5.11 -13.16
N VAL A 85 3.88 -5.64 -11.95
CA VAL A 85 3.32 -7.00 -11.78
C VAL A 85 1.91 -7.09 -12.36
N ARG A 86 1.07 -6.09 -12.11
CA ARG A 86 -0.29 -6.05 -12.66
C ARG A 86 -0.26 -6.02 -14.19
N ASP A 87 0.56 -5.17 -14.79
CA ASP A 87 0.66 -5.04 -16.24
C ASP A 87 1.13 -6.34 -16.88
N GLU A 88 2.03 -7.08 -16.21
CA GLU A 88 2.42 -8.43 -16.63
C GLU A 88 1.24 -9.42 -16.58
N ILE A 89 0.45 -9.42 -15.49
CA ILE A 89 -0.77 -10.23 -15.38
C ILE A 89 -1.74 -9.91 -16.53
N MET A 90 -1.87 -8.64 -16.90
CA MET A 90 -2.81 -8.21 -17.95
C MET A 90 -2.38 -8.60 -19.37
N LYS A 91 -1.12 -9.02 -19.61
CA LYS A 91 -0.69 -9.56 -20.91
C LYS A 91 -1.32 -10.92 -21.21
N ALA A 92 -1.60 -11.71 -20.17
CA ALA A 92 -2.29 -12.99 -20.24
C ALA A 92 -3.30 -13.06 -19.07
N PRO A 93 -4.42 -12.31 -19.16
CA PRO A 93 -5.32 -12.11 -18.04
C PRO A 93 -5.92 -13.46 -17.59
N PRO A 94 -5.96 -13.74 -16.28
CA PRO A 94 -6.60 -14.94 -15.76
C PRO A 94 -8.10 -14.90 -16.02
N GLU A 95 -8.76 -16.06 -15.98
CA GLU A 95 -10.20 -16.19 -16.22
C GLU A 95 -11.03 -15.22 -15.38
N ALA A 96 -10.67 -15.02 -14.11
CA ALA A 96 -11.37 -14.10 -13.23
C ALA A 96 -11.37 -12.64 -13.74
N VAL A 97 -10.32 -12.22 -14.45
CA VAL A 97 -10.26 -10.89 -15.10
C VAL A 97 -11.13 -10.88 -16.35
N THR A 98 -11.01 -11.91 -17.19
CA THR A 98 -11.75 -12.01 -18.46
C THR A 98 -13.27 -12.10 -18.24
N ASN A 99 -13.68 -12.79 -17.18
CA ASN A 99 -15.07 -13.02 -16.79
C ASN A 99 -15.51 -12.12 -15.62
N ALA A 100 -14.80 -11.00 -15.39
CA ALA A 100 -15.16 -10.08 -14.32
C ALA A 100 -16.57 -9.50 -14.57
N ALA A 101 -17.43 -9.55 -13.57
CA ALA A 101 -18.73 -8.87 -13.56
C ALA A 101 -18.60 -7.35 -13.31
N CYS A 102 -17.38 -6.85 -13.13
CA CYS A 102 -17.10 -5.44 -12.87
C CYS A 102 -17.43 -4.56 -14.09
N THR A 103 -18.35 -3.62 -13.90
CA THR A 103 -18.75 -2.63 -14.91
C THR A 103 -18.77 -1.23 -14.31
N GLN A 104 -18.80 -0.20 -15.16
CA GLN A 104 -18.97 1.18 -14.69
C GLN A 104 -20.29 1.33 -13.94
N GLY A 105 -20.26 2.01 -12.79
CA GLY A 105 -21.43 2.16 -11.90
C GLY A 105 -21.63 1.00 -10.91
N CYS A 106 -20.93 -0.13 -11.08
CA CYS A 106 -20.84 -1.15 -10.04
C CYS A 106 -19.89 -0.66 -8.93
N ALA A 107 -20.45 -0.33 -7.76
CA ALA A 107 -19.73 0.36 -6.68
C ALA A 107 -19.69 -0.42 -5.35
N PHE A 108 -20.08 -1.69 -5.35
CA PHE A 108 -20.10 -2.51 -4.13
C PHE A 108 -18.70 -2.70 -3.52
N CYS A 109 -17.65 -2.80 -4.33
CA CYS A 109 -16.26 -2.83 -3.85
C CYS A 109 -15.78 -1.51 -3.23
N CYS A 110 -16.54 -0.43 -3.44
CA CYS A 110 -16.27 0.88 -2.88
C CYS A 110 -17.04 1.12 -1.57
N ILE A 111 -17.82 0.14 -1.09
CA ILE A 111 -18.34 0.10 0.28
C ILE A 111 -17.23 -0.47 1.16
N LEU A 112 -16.65 0.38 2.00
CA LEU A 112 -15.42 0.11 2.73
C LEU A 112 -15.73 -0.42 4.15
N SER A 113 -16.65 -1.39 4.23
CA SER A 113 -17.28 -1.91 5.45
C SER A 113 -16.37 -2.80 6.33
N GLY A 114 -15.04 -2.74 6.16
CA GLY A 114 -14.12 -3.61 6.88
C GLY A 114 -12.66 -3.14 6.97
N GLY A 115 -11.97 -3.71 7.95
CA GLY A 115 -10.52 -3.58 8.14
C GLY A 115 -10.06 -2.15 8.45
N GLU A 116 -8.93 -1.77 7.85
CA GLU A 116 -8.26 -0.49 8.07
C GLU A 116 -8.76 0.60 7.07
N GLY A 117 -9.89 0.39 6.39
CA GLY A 117 -10.39 1.33 5.37
C GLY A 117 -9.52 1.39 4.11
N GLY A 118 -8.89 0.27 3.75
CA GLY A 118 -7.97 0.12 2.62
C GLY A 118 -6.57 0.66 2.90
N VAL A 119 -5.58 -0.23 3.01
CA VAL A 119 -4.19 0.15 3.26
C VAL A 119 -3.51 0.62 1.97
N ILE A 120 -3.05 1.88 1.97
CA ILE A 120 -2.32 2.49 0.86
C ILE A 120 -1.00 3.13 1.31
N THR A 121 -0.13 3.44 0.35
CA THR A 121 1.17 4.10 0.57
C THR A 121 1.02 5.62 0.73
N ALA A 122 2.08 6.30 1.20
CA ALA A 122 2.07 7.78 1.25
C ALA A 122 1.94 8.38 -0.15
N PHE A 123 2.59 7.74 -1.13
CA PHE A 123 2.53 8.13 -2.53
C PHE A 123 1.08 8.10 -3.03
N GLU A 124 0.37 6.98 -2.87
CA GLU A 124 -1.03 6.90 -3.30
C GLU A 124 -1.97 7.77 -2.49
N ALA A 125 -1.73 7.93 -1.18
CA ALA A 125 -2.55 8.81 -0.35
C ALA A 125 -2.46 10.26 -0.83
N THR A 126 -1.26 10.72 -1.19
CA THR A 126 -1.04 12.06 -1.77
C THR A 126 -1.80 12.21 -3.08
N GLN A 127 -1.66 11.25 -4.00
CA GLN A 127 -2.32 11.28 -5.31
C GLN A 127 -3.85 11.26 -5.17
N LEU A 128 -4.39 10.39 -4.31
CA LEU A 128 -5.83 10.29 -4.06
C LEU A 128 -6.38 11.57 -3.44
N HIS A 129 -5.69 12.11 -2.43
CA HIS A 129 -6.10 13.35 -1.79
C HIS A 129 -6.14 14.51 -2.80
N GLN A 130 -5.11 14.66 -3.61
CA GLN A 130 -5.05 15.70 -4.64
C GLN A 130 -6.13 15.53 -5.71
N ALA A 131 -6.42 14.30 -6.11
CA ALA A 131 -7.47 14.04 -7.09
C ALA A 131 -8.88 14.26 -6.53
N ALA A 132 -9.07 14.06 -5.22
CA ALA A 132 -10.36 14.24 -4.55
C ALA A 132 -10.59 15.66 -4.00
N SER A 133 -9.55 16.49 -3.84
CA SER A 133 -9.69 17.84 -3.29
C SER A 133 -10.62 18.77 -4.08
N PRO A 134 -10.78 18.67 -5.42
CA PRO A 134 -11.77 19.48 -6.15
C PRO A 134 -13.23 19.17 -5.76
N LEU A 135 -13.46 18.06 -5.03
CA LEU A 135 -14.78 17.62 -4.58
C LEU A 135 -15.15 18.22 -3.21
N ALA A 136 -14.31 19.10 -2.64
CA ALA A 136 -14.52 19.66 -1.31
C ALA A 136 -15.93 20.28 -1.16
N GLY A 137 -16.65 19.84 -0.12
CA GLY A 137 -18.00 20.31 0.21
C GLY A 137 -19.13 19.77 -0.70
N GLN A 138 -18.82 18.97 -1.73
CA GLN A 138 -19.85 18.34 -2.58
C GLN A 138 -20.44 17.10 -1.90
N PRO A 139 -21.68 16.70 -2.27
CA PRO A 139 -22.18 15.36 -1.96
C PRO A 139 -21.21 14.27 -2.44
N ASP A 140 -21.10 13.21 -1.67
CA ASP A 140 -20.21 12.10 -1.96
C ASP A 140 -20.87 10.74 -1.76
N GLY A 141 -20.13 9.66 -2.01
CA GLY A 141 -20.61 8.29 -1.89
C GLY A 141 -21.37 8.00 -0.59
N ARG A 142 -21.08 8.70 0.51
CA ARG A 142 -21.76 8.52 1.80
C ARG A 142 -23.23 8.94 1.78
N ALA A 143 -23.63 9.77 0.82
CA ALA A 143 -25.04 10.07 0.56
C ALA A 143 -25.80 8.89 -0.10
N TRP A 144 -25.09 7.96 -0.73
CA TRP A 144 -25.66 6.71 -1.26
C TRP A 144 -25.59 5.56 -0.25
N HIS A 145 -24.45 5.38 0.42
CA HIS A 145 -24.26 4.36 1.45
C HIS A 145 -23.28 4.85 2.53
N PRO A 146 -23.57 4.72 3.83
CA PRO A 146 -22.77 5.35 4.90
C PRO A 146 -21.27 4.97 4.89
N GLU A 147 -20.94 3.77 4.41
CA GLU A 147 -19.56 3.28 4.30
C GLU A 147 -18.96 3.38 2.89
N ALA A 148 -19.65 4.02 1.95
CA ALA A 148 -19.11 4.21 0.60
C ALA A 148 -17.92 5.18 0.58
N CYS A 149 -16.98 4.91 -0.33
CA CYS A 149 -15.82 5.75 -0.56
C CYS A 149 -16.25 7.19 -0.91
N PRO A 150 -15.70 8.21 -0.22
CA PRO A 150 -16.01 9.63 -0.50
C PRO A 150 -15.63 10.09 -1.91
N ALA A 151 -14.75 9.37 -2.62
CA ALA A 151 -14.44 9.69 -4.01
C ALA A 151 -15.56 9.31 -5.00
N LEU A 152 -16.59 8.58 -4.56
CA LEU A 152 -17.72 8.24 -5.42
C LEU A 152 -18.67 9.41 -5.61
N ASP A 153 -19.21 9.51 -6.82
CA ASP A 153 -20.42 10.26 -7.10
C ASP A 153 -21.64 9.47 -6.55
N PRO A 154 -22.49 10.07 -5.70
CA PRO A 154 -23.59 9.33 -5.07
C PRO A 154 -24.72 8.94 -6.03
N GLU A 155 -24.93 9.69 -7.11
CA GLU A 155 -26.03 9.44 -8.05
C GLU A 155 -25.64 8.35 -9.06
N THR A 156 -24.48 8.52 -9.67
CA THR A 156 -23.97 7.64 -10.75
C THR A 156 -23.14 6.48 -10.24
N ARG A 157 -22.70 6.53 -8.98
CA ARG A 157 -21.82 5.54 -8.34
C ARG A 157 -20.47 5.38 -9.07
N SER A 158 -20.11 6.38 -9.87
CA SER A 158 -18.84 6.42 -10.59
C SER A 158 -17.75 7.04 -9.71
N CYS A 159 -16.52 6.58 -9.87
CA CYS A 159 -15.39 7.12 -9.11
C CYS A 159 -14.91 8.43 -9.76
N ARG A 160 -14.99 9.53 -9.02
CA ARG A 160 -14.56 10.87 -9.47
C ARG A 160 -13.04 11.07 -9.40
N ALA A 161 -12.31 10.13 -8.79
CA ALA A 161 -10.85 10.08 -8.72
C ALA A 161 -10.29 8.83 -9.43
N TYR A 162 -10.88 8.44 -10.57
CA TYR A 162 -10.60 7.17 -11.26
C TYR A 162 -9.11 6.96 -11.56
N GLU A 163 -8.43 7.97 -12.08
CA GLU A 163 -7.01 7.88 -12.42
C GLU A 163 -6.09 7.73 -11.20
N ALA A 164 -6.51 8.28 -10.06
CA ALA A 164 -5.79 8.17 -8.79
C ALA A 164 -6.18 6.94 -7.96
N ARG A 165 -6.94 6.00 -8.54
CA ARG A 165 -7.31 4.74 -7.85
C ARG A 165 -6.07 4.02 -7.33
N PRO A 166 -5.99 3.73 -6.02
CA PRO A 166 -4.89 2.98 -5.44
C PRO A 166 -4.85 1.52 -5.94
N MET A 167 -3.74 0.83 -5.65
CA MET A 167 -3.48 -0.54 -6.08
C MET A 167 -4.58 -1.52 -5.65
N ILE A 168 -5.17 -1.33 -4.47
CA ILE A 168 -6.30 -2.15 -3.99
C ILE A 168 -7.50 -2.06 -4.93
N CYS A 169 -7.89 -0.84 -5.36
CA CYS A 169 -8.99 -0.62 -6.28
C CYS A 169 -8.73 -1.16 -7.70
N ARG A 170 -7.46 -1.28 -8.09
CA ARG A 170 -7.03 -1.80 -9.40
C ARG A 170 -6.81 -3.31 -9.42
N SER A 171 -6.84 -3.94 -8.25
CA SER A 171 -6.59 -5.38 -8.08
C SER A 171 -7.82 -6.13 -7.59
N PHE A 172 -8.77 -5.45 -6.94
CA PHE A 172 -10.02 -6.06 -6.52
C PHE A 172 -10.95 -6.24 -7.73
N LEU A 173 -11.48 -7.44 -7.89
CA LEU A 173 -12.47 -7.76 -8.90
C LEU A 173 -13.39 -8.87 -8.41
N SER A 174 -14.53 -9.02 -9.07
CA SER A 174 -15.45 -10.12 -8.82
C SER A 174 -15.98 -10.69 -10.13
N THR A 175 -16.19 -11.99 -10.18
CA THR A 175 -16.92 -12.67 -11.26
C THR A 175 -18.42 -12.72 -11.02
N ASP A 176 -18.88 -12.25 -9.86
CA ASP A 176 -20.29 -12.24 -9.44
C ASP A 176 -20.66 -10.90 -8.79
N ALA A 177 -21.51 -10.12 -9.47
CA ALA A 177 -21.97 -8.83 -8.98
C ALA A 177 -22.97 -8.96 -7.82
N LEU A 178 -23.79 -10.01 -7.80
CA LEU A 178 -24.77 -10.25 -6.73
C LEU A 178 -24.06 -10.66 -5.44
N ALA A 179 -23.00 -11.46 -5.54
CA ALA A 179 -22.14 -11.77 -4.42
C ALA A 179 -21.50 -10.50 -3.83
N CYS A 180 -21.04 -9.57 -4.70
CA CYS A 180 -20.51 -8.28 -4.25
C CYS A 180 -21.56 -7.43 -3.54
N GLU A 181 -22.80 -7.37 -4.07
CA GLU A 181 -23.90 -6.65 -3.43
C GLU A 181 -24.24 -7.24 -2.05
N SER A 182 -24.35 -8.58 -1.97
CA SER A 182 -24.58 -9.28 -0.71
C SER A 182 -23.48 -9.00 0.31
N ASN A 183 -22.21 -9.07 -0.11
CA ASN A 183 -21.06 -8.78 0.75
C ASN A 183 -21.02 -7.32 1.21
N ALA A 184 -21.39 -6.38 0.34
CA ALA A 184 -21.52 -4.98 0.70
C ALA A 184 -22.62 -4.74 1.76
N ALA A 185 -23.65 -5.58 1.79
CA ALA A 185 -24.68 -5.60 2.83
C ALA A 185 -24.30 -6.42 4.08
N GLY A 186 -23.05 -6.90 4.19
CA GLY A 186 -22.54 -7.67 5.32
C GLY A 186 -22.56 -9.19 5.15
N GLY A 187 -22.83 -9.69 3.94
CA GLY A 187 -22.74 -11.10 3.58
C GLY A 187 -21.29 -11.63 3.51
N THR A 188 -21.16 -12.93 3.25
CA THR A 188 -19.87 -13.65 3.13
C THR A 188 -19.80 -14.53 1.89
N GLU A 189 -20.48 -14.12 0.83
CA GLU A 189 -20.52 -14.80 -0.46
C GLU A 189 -19.14 -14.85 -1.12
N LYS A 190 -18.91 -15.92 -1.89
CA LYS A 190 -17.69 -16.09 -2.69
C LYS A 190 -17.85 -15.38 -4.03
N GLY A 191 -16.73 -15.12 -4.73
CA GLY A 191 -16.72 -14.57 -6.09
C GLY A 191 -15.89 -13.31 -6.23
N ALA A 192 -15.67 -12.59 -5.13
CA ALA A 192 -14.71 -11.49 -5.07
C ALA A 192 -13.28 -11.99 -4.77
N GLY A 193 -12.29 -11.34 -5.36
CA GLY A 193 -10.89 -11.67 -5.20
C GLY A 193 -9.95 -10.50 -5.45
N LEU A 194 -8.66 -10.73 -5.17
CA LEU A 194 -7.58 -9.77 -5.37
C LEU A 194 -6.55 -10.35 -6.33
N LEU A 195 -6.16 -9.57 -7.33
CA LEU A 195 -5.00 -9.88 -8.15
C LEU A 195 -3.73 -9.93 -7.29
N GLY A 196 -2.84 -10.88 -7.60
CA GLY A 196 -1.58 -11.08 -6.86
C GLY A 196 -0.67 -9.84 -6.81
N SER A 197 -0.86 -8.89 -7.74
CA SER A 197 -0.22 -7.56 -7.71
C SER A 197 -0.44 -6.80 -6.41
N HIS A 198 -1.62 -6.91 -5.79
CA HIS A 198 -1.89 -6.23 -4.51
C HIS A 198 -1.08 -6.84 -3.36
N LEU A 199 -0.99 -8.17 -3.34
CA LEU A 199 -0.19 -8.88 -2.34
C LEU A 199 1.30 -8.54 -2.49
N ASP A 200 1.83 -8.60 -3.72
CA ASP A 200 3.22 -8.21 -3.99
C ASP A 200 3.46 -6.75 -3.56
N TYR A 201 2.56 -5.83 -3.89
CA TYR A 201 2.60 -4.43 -3.46
C TYR A 201 2.68 -4.26 -1.92
N LEU A 202 1.80 -4.93 -1.16
CA LEU A 202 1.78 -4.81 0.30
C LEU A 202 3.05 -5.35 0.94
N VAL A 203 3.52 -6.52 0.47
CA VAL A 203 4.73 -7.17 1.01
C VAL A 203 5.97 -6.36 0.66
N ILE A 204 6.06 -5.77 -0.55
CA ILE A 204 7.15 -4.86 -0.92
C ILE A 204 7.15 -3.62 -0.02
N HIS A 205 5.98 -3.02 0.26
CA HIS A 205 5.89 -1.88 1.18
C HIS A 205 6.34 -2.25 2.59
N ALA A 206 5.96 -3.43 3.08
CA ALA A 206 6.40 -3.94 4.36
C ALA A 206 7.91 -4.22 4.40
N LEU A 207 8.50 -4.74 3.31
CA LEU A 207 9.96 -4.89 3.18
C LEU A 207 10.67 -3.53 3.22
N CYS A 208 10.13 -2.51 2.54
CA CYS A 208 10.67 -1.15 2.59
C CYS A 208 10.69 -0.63 4.03
N ARG A 209 9.60 -0.80 4.78
CA ARG A 209 9.53 -0.45 6.21
C ARG A 209 10.60 -1.13 7.06
N GLN A 210 10.86 -2.42 6.82
CA GLN A 210 11.89 -3.15 7.58
C GLN A 210 13.31 -2.74 7.18
N ALA A 211 13.57 -2.60 5.88
CA ALA A 211 14.89 -2.23 5.37
C ALA A 211 15.29 -0.81 5.81
N LEU A 212 14.33 0.11 5.85
CA LEU A 212 14.56 1.51 6.23
C LEU A 212 14.52 1.77 7.74
N LYS A 213 14.35 0.74 8.58
CA LYS A 213 14.36 0.89 10.03
C LYS A 213 15.67 1.53 10.52
N GLY A 214 15.53 2.61 11.30
CA GLY A 214 16.64 3.40 11.80
C GLY A 214 17.24 4.39 10.79
N ILE A 215 16.65 4.52 9.60
CA ILE A 215 16.99 5.53 8.59
C ILE A 215 15.85 6.53 8.47
N THR A 216 14.63 6.05 8.17
CA THR A 216 13.42 6.88 8.09
C THR A 216 12.17 6.06 8.41
N GLN A 217 11.04 6.73 8.63
CA GLN A 217 9.75 6.09 8.84
C GLN A 217 9.06 5.80 7.51
N VAL A 218 8.39 4.65 7.44
CA VAL A 218 7.61 4.22 6.26
C VAL A 218 6.16 4.01 6.71
N HIS A 219 5.33 5.01 6.44
CA HIS A 219 3.94 5.03 6.88
C HIS A 219 3.00 4.29 5.92
N SER A 220 1.81 3.98 6.41
CA SER A 220 0.68 3.46 5.64
C SER A 220 -0.55 4.28 6.01
N TYR A 221 -1.49 4.39 5.10
CA TYR A 221 -2.63 5.30 5.21
C TYR A 221 -3.93 4.58 4.90
N SER A 222 -5.02 5.09 5.49
CA SER A 222 -6.38 4.66 5.19
C SER A 222 -6.84 5.35 3.91
N MET A 223 -7.17 4.57 2.89
CA MET A 223 -7.74 5.08 1.65
C MET A 223 -9.06 5.81 1.92
N ALA A 224 -9.92 5.22 2.76
CA ALA A 224 -11.20 5.81 3.17
C ALA A 224 -11.00 7.18 3.81
N ALA A 225 -10.14 7.26 4.84
CA ALA A 225 -9.91 8.52 5.55
C ALA A 225 -9.19 9.56 4.68
N THR A 226 -8.33 9.13 3.76
CA THR A 226 -7.65 10.03 2.80
C THR A 226 -8.68 10.71 1.89
N ALA A 227 -9.58 9.93 1.28
CA ALA A 227 -10.64 10.49 0.44
C ALA A 227 -11.62 11.36 1.25
N ALA A 228 -11.99 10.92 2.46
CA ALA A 228 -12.88 11.66 3.34
C ALA A 228 -12.33 13.04 3.71
N SER A 229 -11.03 13.10 4.03
CA SER A 229 -10.35 14.33 4.40
C SER A 229 -10.26 15.32 3.24
N ALA A 230 -9.96 14.83 2.03
CA ALA A 230 -9.96 15.66 0.84
C ALA A 230 -11.34 16.28 0.54
N VAL A 231 -12.42 15.49 0.63
CA VAL A 231 -13.80 15.98 0.43
C VAL A 231 -14.24 16.91 1.58
N ALA A 232 -13.68 16.76 2.77
CA ALA A 232 -13.89 17.69 3.88
C ALA A 232 -13.17 19.04 3.68
N GLY A 233 -12.31 19.17 2.66
CA GLY A 233 -11.58 20.41 2.36
C GLY A 233 -10.31 20.60 3.18
N ASP A 234 -9.80 19.55 3.84
CA ASP A 234 -8.48 19.62 4.49
C ASP A 234 -7.37 19.82 3.43
N ASP A 235 -6.28 20.48 3.81
CA ASP A 235 -5.05 20.47 3.01
C ASP A 235 -4.38 19.08 3.05
N THR A 236 -3.51 18.80 2.07
CA THR A 236 -2.87 17.47 1.93
C THR A 236 -2.06 17.05 3.15
N GLU A 237 -1.36 17.97 3.83
CA GLU A 237 -0.55 17.62 4.99
C GLU A 237 -1.44 17.20 6.16
N THR A 238 -2.43 18.04 6.48
CA THR A 238 -3.43 17.77 7.52
C THR A 238 -4.18 16.48 7.24
N GLY A 239 -4.61 16.27 5.99
CA GLY A 239 -5.40 15.10 5.62
C GLY A 239 -4.62 13.79 5.69
N LEU A 240 -3.37 13.78 5.24
CA LEU A 240 -2.51 12.61 5.38
C LEU A 240 -2.17 12.32 6.84
N ALA A 241 -2.03 13.35 7.70
CA ALA A 241 -1.83 13.15 9.13
C ALA A 241 -3.03 12.44 9.77
N LYS A 242 -4.27 12.84 9.44
CA LYS A 242 -5.50 12.21 9.92
C LYS A 242 -5.68 10.78 9.38
N ALA A 243 -5.27 10.54 8.13
CA ALA A 243 -5.42 9.24 7.47
C ALA A 243 -4.33 8.22 7.84
N ARG A 244 -3.31 8.61 8.60
CA ARG A 244 -2.17 7.74 8.93
C ARG A 244 -2.59 6.57 9.81
N HIS A 245 -2.26 5.35 9.39
CA HIS A 245 -2.51 4.17 10.18
C HIS A 245 -1.58 4.00 11.39
N LYS A 246 -2.08 3.26 12.38
CA LYS A 246 -1.23 2.60 13.36
C LYS A 246 -0.28 1.63 12.65
N PRO A 247 0.93 1.37 13.20
CA PRO A 247 1.90 0.49 12.55
C PRO A 247 1.38 -0.91 12.19
N SER A 248 0.47 -1.47 13.00
CA SER A 248 -0.10 -2.82 12.83
C SER A 248 -0.96 -2.98 11.57
N ALA A 249 -1.51 -1.90 11.02
CA ALA A 249 -2.44 -1.97 9.89
C ALA A 249 -1.83 -2.67 8.66
N LEU A 250 -0.56 -2.38 8.35
CA LEU A 250 0.13 -3.02 7.23
C LEU A 250 0.37 -4.52 7.47
N ASP A 251 0.70 -4.91 8.71
CA ASP A 251 0.92 -6.31 9.08
C ASP A 251 -0.41 -7.10 8.98
N THR A 252 -1.52 -6.48 9.39
CA THR A 252 -2.88 -7.03 9.24
C THR A 252 -3.24 -7.16 7.77
N ALA A 253 -3.08 -6.10 6.96
CA ALA A 253 -3.39 -6.14 5.53
C ALA A 253 -2.56 -7.18 4.77
N CYS A 254 -1.27 -7.35 5.10
CA CYS A 254 -0.46 -8.43 4.51
C CYS A 254 -1.05 -9.81 4.84
N ARG A 255 -1.49 -10.03 6.09
CA ARG A 255 -2.09 -11.29 6.52
C ARG A 255 -3.40 -11.58 5.80
N ASP A 256 -4.25 -10.57 5.70
CA ASP A 256 -5.56 -10.70 5.05
C ASP A 256 -5.40 -10.92 3.54
N ALA A 257 -4.46 -10.24 2.90
CA ALA A 257 -4.13 -10.46 1.49
C ALA A 257 -3.57 -11.87 1.24
N VAL A 258 -2.75 -12.42 2.13
CA VAL A 258 -2.27 -13.81 2.02
C VAL A 258 -3.43 -14.80 2.13
N ARG A 259 -4.35 -14.59 3.08
CA ARG A 259 -5.55 -15.44 3.24
C ARG A 259 -6.42 -15.37 2.00
N ALA A 260 -6.65 -14.17 1.46
CA ALA A 260 -7.44 -13.97 0.25
C ALA A 260 -6.80 -14.62 -0.98
N ALA A 261 -5.47 -14.69 -1.07
CA ALA A 261 -4.77 -15.36 -2.16
C ALA A 261 -4.75 -16.90 -2.07
N GLN A 262 -5.21 -17.47 -0.94
CA GLN A 262 -5.29 -18.91 -0.69
C GLN A 262 -6.72 -19.46 -0.76
N ALA A 263 -7.71 -18.57 -0.83
CA ALA A 263 -9.14 -18.89 -0.89
C ALA A 263 -9.60 -19.09 -2.34
#